data_AF-A0A7K2FTH7-F1
#
_entry.id   AF-A0A7K2FTH7-F1
#
_cell.length_a   1.000
_cell.length_b   1.000
_cell.length_c   1.000
_cell.angle_alpha   90.00
_cell.angle_beta   90.00
_cell.angle_gamma   90.00
#
_symmetry.space_group_name_H-M   'P 1'
#
loop_
_entity.id
_entity.type
_entity.pdbx_description
1 polymer ?
#
loop_
_entity_poly.entity_id
_entity_poly.type
_entity_poly.pdbx_seq_one_letter_code
_entity_poly.pdbx_strand_id
1 'polypeptide(L)'
;MTPDLGRLAEVMPRPSPPAHAPDWNAAEATLNTTLPGDYKELISTYGGGFVDGFLLLLEPRCANDVYDQLKISAEREEANDALWRYEDKPTEMDPHEFRPARGM
;
A
#
# COMPACT_ATOMS: atom_id res chain seq x y z
N MET A 1 -5.05 -11.18 -13.83
CA MET A 1 -5.11 -11.81 -12.51
C MET A 1 -4.02 -12.82 -12.37
N THR A 2 -3.03 -12.51 -11.53
CA THR A 2 -1.99 -13.47 -11.18
C THR A 2 -2.61 -14.74 -10.57
N PRO A 3 -1.96 -15.91 -10.68
CA PRO A 3 -2.49 -17.14 -10.08
C PRO A 3 -2.74 -17.02 -8.57
N ASP A 4 -1.90 -16.27 -7.88
CA ASP A 4 -2.00 -16.07 -6.43
C ASP A 4 -3.21 -15.22 -6.04
N LEU A 5 -3.47 -14.12 -6.76
CA LEU A 5 -4.69 -13.34 -6.56
C LEU A 5 -5.95 -14.13 -6.91
N GLY A 6 -5.87 -15.01 -7.92
CA GLY A 6 -6.95 -15.94 -8.24
C GLY A 6 -7.31 -16.84 -7.05
N ARG A 7 -6.31 -17.45 -6.41
CA ARG A 7 -6.51 -18.27 -5.21
C ARG A 7 -7.04 -17.46 -4.02
N LEU A 8 -6.54 -16.24 -3.84
CA LEU A 8 -7.07 -15.35 -2.80
C LEU A 8 -8.55 -15.02 -3.03
N ALA A 9 -8.95 -14.83 -4.28
CA ALA A 9 -10.33 -14.53 -4.63
C ALA A 9 -11.31 -15.69 -4.46
N GLU A 10 -10.82 -16.92 -4.33
CA GLU A 10 -11.64 -18.08 -3.99
C GLU A 10 -12.01 -18.12 -2.50
N VAL A 11 -11.21 -17.49 -1.63
CA VAL A 11 -11.43 -17.49 -0.18
C VAL A 11 -11.93 -16.15 0.36
N MET A 12 -11.70 -15.04 -0.36
CA MET A 12 -12.17 -13.71 0.03
C MET A 12 -13.45 -13.30 -0.69
N PRO A 13 -14.53 -12.92 0.03
CA PRO A 13 -15.75 -12.44 -0.60
C PRO A 13 -15.47 -11.16 -1.39
N ARG A 14 -15.93 -11.11 -2.64
CA ARG A 14 -15.78 -9.90 -3.47
C ARG A 14 -16.74 -8.80 -3.01
N PRO A 15 -16.28 -7.54 -2.90
CA PRO A 15 -17.15 -6.43 -2.59
C PRO A 15 -18.17 -6.20 -3.72
N SER A 16 -19.37 -5.78 -3.33
CA SER A 16 -20.42 -5.33 -4.24
C SER A 16 -20.96 -3.98 -3.75
N PRO A 17 -20.91 -2.92 -4.56
CA PRO A 17 -20.43 -2.87 -5.96
C PRO A 17 -18.90 -3.02 -6.07
N PRO A 18 -18.37 -3.30 -7.29
CA PRO A 18 -16.93 -3.35 -7.52
C PRO A 18 -16.24 -2.04 -7.14
N ALA A 19 -15.02 -2.13 -6.65
CA ALA A 19 -14.21 -0.95 -6.32
C ALA A 19 -13.83 -0.16 -7.58
N HIS A 20 -13.67 1.14 -7.45
CA HIS A 20 -13.11 1.98 -8.49
C HIS A 20 -11.59 1.92 -8.44
N ALA A 21 -10.94 1.82 -9.60
CA ALA A 21 -9.49 1.84 -9.65
C ALA A 21 -8.95 3.25 -9.29
N PRO A 22 -7.98 3.35 -8.37
CA PRO A 22 -7.27 4.60 -8.07
C PRO A 22 -6.52 5.18 -9.27
N ASP A 23 -6.20 6.48 -9.20
CA ASP A 23 -5.21 7.10 -10.08
C ASP A 23 -3.80 6.65 -9.66
N TRP A 24 -3.33 5.56 -10.27
CA TRP A 24 -2.04 4.95 -9.95
C TRP A 24 -0.86 5.89 -10.19
N ASN A 25 -0.89 6.69 -11.26
CA ASN A 25 0.21 7.61 -11.57
C ASN A 25 0.33 8.68 -10.48
N ALA A 26 -0.80 9.25 -10.04
CA ALA A 26 -0.80 10.22 -8.94
C ALA A 26 -0.37 9.59 -7.61
N ALA A 27 -0.79 8.35 -7.34
CA ALA A 27 -0.42 7.63 -6.13
C ALA A 27 1.09 7.35 -6.08
N GLU A 28 1.65 6.78 -7.15
CA GLU A 28 3.09 6.46 -7.25
C GLU A 28 3.96 7.72 -7.22
N ALA A 29 3.51 8.80 -7.85
CA ALA A 29 4.18 10.09 -7.77
C ALA A 29 4.19 10.66 -6.35
N THR A 30 3.09 10.51 -5.60
CA THR A 30 2.99 10.99 -4.21
C THR A 30 3.86 10.15 -3.26
N LEU A 31 3.87 8.83 -3.43
CA LEU A 31 4.67 7.91 -2.61
C LEU A 31 6.15 7.85 -3.03
N ASN A 32 6.50 8.48 -4.16
CA ASN A 32 7.82 8.37 -4.79
C ASN A 32 8.29 6.90 -4.94
N THR A 33 7.37 6.01 -5.28
CA THR A 33 7.63 4.58 -5.40
C THR A 33 6.75 3.96 -6.47
N THR A 34 7.32 3.02 -7.24
CA THR A 34 6.53 2.18 -8.13
C THR A 34 5.87 1.08 -7.31
N LEU A 35 4.55 1.04 -7.33
CA LEU A 35 3.75 0.05 -6.62
C LEU A 35 3.72 -1.27 -7.41
N PRO A 36 3.76 -2.43 -6.71
CA PRO A 36 3.69 -3.74 -7.35
C PRO A 36 2.41 -3.92 -8.20
N GLY A 37 2.53 -4.61 -9.34
CA GLY A 37 1.40 -4.82 -10.25
C GLY A 37 0.27 -5.67 -9.66
N ASP A 38 0.62 -6.68 -8.87
CA ASP A 38 -0.32 -7.53 -8.14
C ASP A 38 -1.06 -6.76 -7.03
N TYR A 39 -0.40 -5.82 -6.35
CA TYR A 39 -1.06 -4.90 -5.42
C TYR A 39 -2.10 -4.03 -6.13
N LYS A 40 -1.74 -3.42 -7.27
CA LYS A 40 -2.69 -2.60 -8.06
C LYS A 40 -3.90 -3.42 -8.51
N GLU A 41 -3.69 -4.67 -8.90
CA GLU A 41 -4.77 -5.59 -9.27
C GLU A 41 -5.64 -5.99 -8.08
N LEU A 42 -5.05 -6.25 -6.91
CA LEU A 42 -5.75 -6.55 -5.66
C LEU A 42 -6.69 -5.39 -5.28
N ILE A 43 -6.18 -4.16 -5.23
CA ILE A 43 -6.96 -2.98 -4.89
C ILE A 43 -8.02 -2.67 -5.96
N SER A 44 -7.71 -2.87 -7.25
CA SER A 44 -8.74 -2.72 -8.30
C SER A 44 -9.90 -3.72 -8.16
N THR A 45 -9.66 -4.86 -7.49
CA THR A 45 -10.68 -5.89 -7.26
C THR A 45 -11.45 -5.69 -5.96
N TYR A 46 -10.75 -5.31 -4.88
CA TYR A 46 -11.30 -5.28 -3.52
C TYR A 46 -11.47 -3.88 -2.93
N GLY A 47 -10.78 -2.87 -3.45
CA GLY A 47 -10.71 -1.53 -2.86
C GLY A 47 -9.98 -1.50 -1.51
N GLY A 48 -10.06 -0.36 -0.83
CA GLY A 48 -9.60 -0.22 0.55
C GLY A 48 -10.59 -0.84 1.54
N GLY A 49 -10.08 -1.48 2.59
CA GLY A 49 -10.96 -2.13 3.57
C GLY A 49 -10.26 -3.01 4.58
N PHE A 50 -11.07 -3.66 5.41
CA PHE A 50 -10.61 -4.64 6.39
C PHE A 50 -11.36 -5.95 6.19
N VAL A 51 -10.61 -7.02 5.96
CA VAL A 51 -11.14 -8.32 5.60
C VAL A 51 -10.95 -9.26 6.78
N ASP A 52 -12.08 -9.79 7.27
CA ASP A 52 -12.16 -10.87 8.26
C ASP A 52 -11.32 -10.67 9.53
N GLY A 53 -11.17 -9.43 9.99
CA GLY A 53 -10.37 -9.20 11.20
C GLY A 53 -8.85 -9.34 11.01
N PHE A 54 -8.38 -9.61 9.80
CA PHE A 54 -7.02 -10.06 9.53
C PHE A 54 -6.26 -9.16 8.55
N LEU A 55 -6.85 -8.89 7.38
CA LEU A 55 -6.14 -8.22 6.30
C LEU A 55 -6.64 -6.79 6.11
N LEU A 56 -5.75 -5.82 6.29
CA LEU A 56 -5.99 -4.42 5.98
C LEU A 56 -5.52 -4.13 4.55
N LEU A 57 -6.45 -3.78 3.67
CA LEU A 57 -6.17 -3.31 2.32
C LEU A 57 -6.14 -1.79 2.35
N LEU A 58 -4.96 -1.23 2.09
CA LEU A 58 -4.79 0.20 1.98
C LEU A 58 -5.00 0.60 0.52
N GLU A 59 -5.91 1.52 0.24
CA GLU A 59 -6.15 2.05 -1.09
C GLU A 59 -5.62 3.49 -1.14
N PRO A 60 -4.86 3.89 -2.17
CA PRO A 60 -4.46 5.28 -2.31
C PRO A 60 -5.66 6.22 -2.42
N ARG A 61 -5.72 7.25 -1.56
CA ARG A 61 -6.83 8.21 -1.48
C ARG A 61 -8.17 7.53 -1.21
N CYS A 62 -8.17 6.46 -0.42
CA CYS A 62 -9.40 5.82 0.02
C CYS A 62 -10.31 6.86 0.69
N ALA A 63 -11.61 6.85 0.35
CA ALA A 63 -12.57 7.76 0.96
C ALA A 63 -12.72 7.52 2.48
N ASN A 64 -12.40 6.32 2.95
CA ASN A 64 -12.23 6.04 4.36
C ASN A 64 -10.75 6.17 4.72
N ASP A 65 -10.43 7.26 5.41
CA ASP A 65 -9.10 7.60 5.91
C ASP A 65 -8.38 6.46 6.65
N VAL A 66 -9.10 5.54 7.29
CA VAL A 66 -8.50 4.39 8.01
C VAL A 66 -7.74 3.47 7.04
N TYR A 67 -8.14 3.47 5.76
CA TYR A 67 -7.57 2.64 4.71
C TYR A 67 -6.84 3.48 3.66
N ASP A 68 -6.62 4.78 3.87
CA ASP A 68 -5.89 5.60 2.91
C ASP A 68 -4.37 5.38 3.02
N GLN A 69 -3.82 4.73 1.99
CA GLN A 69 -2.38 4.46 1.92
C GLN A 69 -1.55 5.74 1.97
N LEU A 70 -1.98 6.83 1.30
CA LEU A 70 -1.19 8.05 1.20
C LEU A 70 -1.12 8.76 2.54
N LYS A 71 -2.25 8.85 3.24
CA LYS A 71 -2.33 9.39 4.59
C LYS A 71 -1.44 8.61 5.55
N ILE A 72 -1.58 7.28 5.58
CA ILE A 72 -0.80 6.42 6.47
C ILE A 72 0.70 6.54 6.18
N SER A 73 1.11 6.61 4.91
CA SER A 73 2.52 6.84 4.56
C SER A 73 3.05 8.15 5.13
N ALA A 74 2.31 9.25 4.97
CA ALA A 74 2.70 10.55 5.47
C ALA A 74 2.77 10.59 7.02
N GLU A 75 1.80 9.99 7.70
CA GLU A 75 1.80 9.88 9.17
C GLU A 75 2.99 9.03 9.67
N ARG A 76 3.38 8.00 8.93
CA ARG A 76 4.55 7.16 9.27
C ARG A 76 5.86 7.90 9.04
N GLU A 77 5.96 8.71 7.98
CA GLU A 77 7.12 9.58 7.75
C GLU A 77 7.28 10.59 8.90
N GLU A 78 6.20 11.27 9.31
CA GLU A 78 6.24 12.20 10.45
C GLU A 78 6.62 11.49 11.76
N ALA A 79 6.03 10.32 12.03
CA ALA A 79 6.32 9.53 13.22
C ALA A 79 7.80 9.07 13.25
N ASN A 80 8.34 8.66 12.10
CA ASN A 80 9.75 8.28 11.97
C ASN A 80 10.68 9.49 12.21
N ASP A 81 10.37 10.65 11.64
CA ASP A 81 11.13 11.89 11.86
C ASP A 81 11.12 12.33 13.33
N ALA A 82 10.04 12.06 14.06
CA ALA A 82 9.97 12.30 15.49
C ALA A 82 10.78 11.26 16.28
N LEU A 83 10.70 9.98 15.92
CA LEU A 83 11.39 8.87 16.58
C LEU A 83 12.91 9.02 16.48
N TRP A 84 13.42 9.35 15.30
CA TRP A 84 14.87 9.47 15.05
C TRP A 84 15.53 10.71 15.69
N ARG A 85 14.77 11.51 16.43
CA ARG A 85 15.34 12.52 17.34
C ARG A 85 15.86 11.90 18.63
N TYR A 86 15.41 10.69 18.95
CA TYR A 86 15.70 9.99 20.21
C TYR A 86 16.36 8.63 20.01
N GLU A 87 16.25 8.05 18.81
CA GLU A 87 16.81 6.75 18.44
C GLU A 87 17.65 6.87 17.15
N ASP A 88 18.58 5.94 16.95
CA ASP A 88 19.37 5.91 15.72
C ASP A 88 18.48 5.52 14.54
N LYS A 89 18.61 6.25 13.43
CA LYS A 89 17.97 5.89 12.17
C LYS A 89 18.58 4.58 11.64
N PRO A 90 17.76 3.60 11.20
CA PRO A 90 18.28 2.36 10.60
C PRO A 90 19.23 2.62 9.43
N THR A 91 20.36 1.92 9.39
CA THR A 91 21.38 2.10 8.35
C THR A 91 20.89 1.68 6.97
N GLU A 92 19.95 0.73 6.90
CA GLU A 92 19.29 0.29 5.66
C GLU A 92 18.50 1.42 4.99
N MET A 93 18.19 2.50 5.73
CA MET A 93 17.52 3.69 5.22
C MET A 93 18.50 4.81 4.82
N ASP A 94 19.81 4.55 4.84
CA ASP A 94 20.82 5.41 4.23
C ASP A 94 20.68 5.32 2.69
N PRO A 95 20.53 6.45 1.98
CA PRO A 95 20.48 6.48 0.52
C PRO A 95 21.65 5.77 -0.17
N HIS A 96 22.80 5.65 0.49
CA HIS A 96 23.98 4.94 -0.03
C HIS A 96 23.93 3.41 0.13
N GLU A 97 23.08 2.90 1.03
CA GLU A 97 22.84 1.46 1.23
C GLU A 97 21.52 0.98 0.58
N PHE A 98 20.61 1.90 0.25
CA PHE A 98 19.32 1.59 -0.35
C PHE A 98 19.48 0.91 -1.74
N ARG A 99 19.19 -0.39 -1.80
CA ARG A 99 19.09 -1.14 -3.05
C ARG A 99 17.61 -1.23 -3.44
N PRO A 100 17.15 -0.55 -4.50
CA PRO A 100 15.77 -0.70 -4.93
C PRO A 100 15.49 -2.16 -5.28
N ALA A 101 14.34 -2.67 -4.86
CA ALA A 101 13.87 -3.97 -5.29
C ALA A 101 13.86 -3.99 -6.83
N ARG A 102 14.65 -4.90 -7.43
CA ARG A 102 14.66 -5.06 -8.88
C ARG A 102 13.26 -5.53 -9.28
N GLY A 103 12.53 -4.68 -9.98
CA GLY A 103 11.27 -5.05 -10.63
C GLY A 103 11.49 -6.28 -11.50
N MET A 104 10.67 -7.31 -11.26
CA MET A 104 10.61 -8.54 -12.05
C MET A 104 9.30 -8.56 -12.81
#